data_AF-A0A9W6E6L1-F1
#
_entry.id   AF-A0A9W6E6L1-F1
#
_cell.length_a   1.000
_cell.length_b   1.000
_cell.length_c   1.000
_cell.angle_alpha   90.00
_cell.angle_beta   90.00
_cell.angle_gamma   90.00
#
_symmetry.space_group_name_H-M   'P 1'
#
loop_
_entity.id
_entity.type
_entity.pdbx_description
1 polymer ?
#
loop_
_entity_poly.entity_id
_entity_poly.type
_entity_poly.pdbx_seq_one_letter_code
_entity_poly.pdbx_strand_id
1 'polypeptide(L)'
;MSPSKQTSIKEIHRRRVVHFLYAALTKRLNQDHYDAIFDQSVILRQRLFKSAGTPWEGESVSLRAELIRSISNWSANVQTTDIAPPVEYPEDVVRETFDLDMQQKEADVAMEQMRHALGVDVLGWVPNEGYEAARRLACDMKVQMLEAAETPDEVIAIRDHFPFDDFDERS
;
A
#
# COMPACT_ATOMS: atom_id res chain seq x y z
N MET A 1 22.25 13.63 -1.55
CA MET A 1 20.77 13.67 -1.36
C MET A 1 20.29 15.09 -1.65
N SER A 2 19.19 15.25 -2.38
CA SER A 2 18.63 16.59 -2.63
C SER A 2 18.06 17.20 -1.34
N PRO A 3 18.07 18.54 -1.19
CA PRO A 3 17.49 19.22 -0.02
C PRO A 3 16.02 18.83 0.24
N SER A 4 15.22 18.68 -0.82
CA SER A 4 13.82 18.25 -0.73
C SER A 4 13.66 16.85 -0.13
N LYS A 5 14.48 15.89 -0.59
CA LYS A 5 14.50 14.52 -0.07
C LYS A 5 14.94 14.47 1.40
N GLN A 6 15.89 15.32 1.79
CA GLN A 6 16.32 15.44 3.19
C GLN A 6 15.20 16.01 4.08
N THR A 7 14.45 17.00 3.60
CA THR A 7 13.30 17.57 4.32
C THR A 7 12.18 16.54 4.47
N SER A 8 11.86 15.78 3.42
CA SER A 8 10.85 14.70 3.46
C SER A 8 11.20 13.63 4.50
N ILE A 9 12.45 13.15 4.51
CA ILE A 9 12.91 12.16 5.50
C ILE A 9 12.81 12.70 6.92
N LYS A 10 13.23 13.96 7.14
CA LYS A 10 13.11 14.62 8.44
C LYS A 10 11.65 14.74 8.88
N GLU A 11 10.75 15.05 7.96
CA GLU A 11 9.32 15.17 8.25
C GLU A 11 8.69 13.80 8.58
N ILE A 12 9.02 12.74 7.84
CA ILE A 12 8.60 11.37 8.16
C ILE A 12 9.09 10.98 9.55
N HIS A 13 10.36 11.23 9.85
CA HIS A 13 10.94 10.94 11.16
C HIS A 13 10.23 11.72 12.27
N ARG A 14 10.02 13.04 12.07
CA ARG A 14 9.29 13.89 13.01
C ARG A 14 7.87 13.37 13.27
N ARG A 15 7.11 13.03 12.23
CA ARG A 15 5.76 12.47 12.36
C ARG A 15 5.74 11.16 13.16
N ARG A 16 6.68 10.26 12.89
CA ARG A 16 6.81 8.99 13.64
C ARG A 16 7.10 9.25 15.12
N VAL A 17 8.09 10.10 15.42
CA VAL A 17 8.45 10.46 16.80
C VAL A 17 7.26 11.10 17.53
N VAL A 18 6.58 12.04 16.88
CA VAL A 18 5.37 12.69 17.45
C VAL A 18 4.27 11.67 17.72
N HIS A 19 4.00 10.74 16.79
CA HIS A 19 3.01 9.68 16.99
C HIS A 19 3.35 8.78 18.18
N PHE A 20 4.61 8.33 18.29
CA PHE A 20 5.05 7.50 19.41
C PHE A 20 4.98 8.23 20.74
N LEU A 21 5.43 9.49 20.79
CA LEU A 21 5.33 10.32 21.99
C LEU A 21 3.87 10.55 22.38
N TYR A 22 3.00 10.83 21.42
CA TYR A 22 1.57 10.96 21.65
C TYR A 22 0.99 9.69 22.26
N ALA A 23 1.18 8.53 21.61
CA ALA A 23 0.68 7.25 22.11
C ALA A 23 1.20 6.93 23.53
N ALA A 24 2.50 7.12 23.79
CA ALA A 24 3.12 6.84 25.08
C ALA A 24 2.65 7.79 26.19
N LEU A 25 2.61 9.10 25.91
CA LEU A 25 2.18 10.10 26.88
C LEU A 25 0.67 10.00 27.13
N THR A 26 -0.14 9.77 26.11
CA THR A 26 -1.57 9.52 26.26
C THR A 26 -1.81 8.29 27.13
N LYS A 27 -1.14 7.17 26.87
CA LYS A 27 -1.25 5.97 27.73
C LYS A 27 -0.94 6.26 29.20
N ARG A 28 0.07 7.10 29.46
CA ARG A 28 0.52 7.44 30.82
C ARG A 28 -0.38 8.46 31.52
N LEU A 29 -0.88 9.46 30.80
CA LEU A 29 -1.54 10.64 31.37
C LEU A 29 -3.06 10.59 31.23
N ASN A 30 -3.60 9.82 30.29
CA ASN A 30 -5.02 9.67 30.03
C ASN A 30 -5.31 8.30 29.39
N GLN A 31 -5.39 7.28 30.25
CA GLN A 31 -5.59 5.90 29.84
C GLN A 31 -6.93 5.71 29.11
N ASP A 32 -8.01 6.35 29.58
CA ASP A 32 -9.32 6.26 28.93
C ASP A 32 -9.25 6.75 27.47
N HIS A 33 -8.52 7.85 27.22
CA HIS A 33 -8.31 8.33 25.86
C HIS A 33 -7.44 7.39 25.02
N TYR A 34 -6.41 6.77 25.62
CA TYR A 34 -5.60 5.76 24.95
C TYR A 34 -6.46 4.57 24.51
N ASP A 35 -7.25 4.03 25.44
CA ASP A 35 -8.10 2.87 25.21
C ASP A 35 -9.15 3.20 24.13
N ALA A 36 -9.72 4.41 24.14
CA ALA A 36 -10.69 4.85 23.12
C ALA A 36 -10.11 4.93 21.70
N ILE A 37 -8.89 5.46 21.52
CA ILE A 37 -8.31 5.64 20.17
C ILE A 37 -7.62 4.39 19.62
N PHE A 38 -7.17 3.49 20.50
CA PHE A 38 -6.52 2.23 20.12
C PHE A 38 -7.45 1.01 20.27
N ASP A 39 -8.74 1.24 20.54
CA ASP A 39 -9.75 0.21 20.56
C ASP A 39 -9.84 -0.51 19.20
N GLN A 40 -9.94 -1.84 19.25
CA GLN A 40 -9.98 -2.68 18.04
C GLN A 40 -11.18 -2.34 17.15
N SER A 41 -12.35 -2.04 17.74
CA SER A 41 -13.54 -1.67 16.97
C SER A 41 -13.35 -0.35 16.23
N VAL A 42 -12.68 0.61 16.86
CA VAL A 42 -12.36 1.90 16.26
C VAL A 42 -11.38 1.73 15.10
N ILE A 43 -10.33 0.92 15.28
CA ILE A 43 -9.34 0.65 14.23
C ILE A 43 -9.99 -0.01 13.01
N LEU A 44 -10.83 -1.04 13.21
CA LEU A 44 -11.52 -1.75 12.13
C LEU A 44 -12.47 -0.83 11.37
N ARG A 45 -13.29 -0.04 12.08
CA ARG A 45 -14.20 0.94 11.45
C ARG A 45 -13.43 2.01 10.67
N GLN A 46 -12.33 2.52 11.20
CA GLN A 46 -11.50 3.51 10.52
C GLN A 46 -10.89 2.96 9.23
N ARG A 47 -10.38 1.73 9.25
CA ARG A 47 -9.83 1.08 8.06
C ARG A 47 -10.91 0.85 7.01
N LEU A 48 -12.05 0.31 7.41
CA LEU A 48 -13.18 0.10 6.50
C LEU A 48 -13.67 1.41 5.88
N PHE A 49 -13.81 2.46 6.68
CA PHE A 49 -14.18 3.79 6.20
C PHE A 49 -13.16 4.33 5.19
N LYS A 50 -11.86 4.21 5.49
CA LYS A 50 -10.79 4.66 4.59
C LYS A 50 -10.81 3.90 3.27
N SER A 51 -10.89 2.57 3.31
CA SER A 51 -10.91 1.73 2.11
C SER A 51 -12.18 1.94 1.28
N ALA A 52 -13.33 2.14 1.92
CA ALA A 52 -14.58 2.43 1.22
C ALA A 52 -14.63 3.84 0.61
N GLY A 53 -13.92 4.81 1.23
CA GLY A 53 -13.88 6.21 0.78
C GLY A 53 -12.76 6.53 -0.23
N THR A 54 -11.81 5.62 -0.44
CA THR A 54 -10.76 5.77 -1.47
C THR A 54 -11.36 5.42 -2.83
N PRO A 55 -11.06 6.14 -3.93
CA PRO A 55 -11.44 5.69 -5.27
C PRO A 55 -10.89 4.28 -5.53
N TRP A 56 -11.72 3.37 -6.00
CA TRP A 56 -11.30 1.97 -6.17
C TRP A 56 -10.42 1.77 -7.41
N GLU A 57 -10.45 2.68 -8.38
CA GLU A 57 -9.60 2.65 -9.60
C GLU A 57 -9.56 1.29 -10.34
N GLY A 58 -10.60 0.45 -10.17
CA GLY A 58 -10.69 -0.89 -10.74
C GLY A 58 -10.22 -2.03 -9.83
N GLU A 59 -9.77 -1.75 -8.62
CA GLU A 59 -9.28 -2.70 -7.61
C GLU A 59 -10.15 -2.67 -6.34
N SER A 60 -10.60 -3.85 -5.88
CA SER A 60 -11.47 -3.96 -4.69
C SER A 60 -10.97 -4.94 -3.63
N VAL A 61 -9.78 -5.51 -3.82
CA VAL A 61 -9.10 -6.45 -2.92
C VAL A 61 -8.86 -5.80 -1.56
N SER A 62 -8.35 -4.57 -1.52
CA SER A 62 -8.10 -3.81 -0.29
C SER A 62 -9.38 -3.61 0.54
N LEU A 63 -10.49 -3.26 -0.13
CA LEU A 63 -11.79 -3.13 0.54
C LEU A 63 -12.33 -4.48 1.00
N ARG A 64 -12.25 -5.50 0.14
CA ARG A 64 -12.72 -6.85 0.47
C ARG A 64 -11.96 -7.42 1.66
N ALA A 65 -10.65 -7.19 1.74
CA ALA A 65 -9.82 -7.58 2.88
C ALA A 65 -10.28 -6.89 4.17
N GLU A 66 -10.60 -5.59 4.14
CA GLU A 66 -11.11 -4.88 5.33
C GLU A 66 -12.54 -5.30 5.70
N LEU A 67 -13.40 -5.66 4.74
CA LEU A 67 -14.71 -6.25 5.00
C LEU A 67 -14.59 -7.60 5.71
N ILE A 68 -13.73 -8.49 5.20
CA ILE A 68 -13.45 -9.79 5.83
C ILE A 68 -12.91 -9.58 7.24
N ARG A 69 -11.91 -8.71 7.43
CA ARG A 69 -11.38 -8.39 8.78
C ARG A 69 -12.48 -7.90 9.72
N SER A 70 -13.39 -7.05 9.24
CA SER A 70 -14.48 -6.50 10.03
C SER A 70 -15.51 -7.56 10.42
N ILE A 71 -15.87 -8.45 9.48
CA ILE A 71 -16.80 -9.56 9.70
C ILE A 71 -16.21 -10.64 10.60
N SER A 72 -14.93 -11.00 10.43
CA SER A 72 -14.26 -11.97 11.31
C SER A 72 -14.12 -11.47 12.75
N ASN A 73 -14.11 -10.14 12.94
CA ASN A 73 -14.07 -9.48 14.25
C ASN A 73 -15.42 -8.81 14.59
N TRP A 74 -16.53 -9.40 14.15
CA TRP A 74 -17.86 -8.79 14.26
C TRP A 74 -18.25 -8.45 15.70
N SER A 75 -17.91 -9.30 16.67
CA SER A 75 -18.17 -9.06 18.10
C SER A 75 -17.42 -7.85 18.67
N ALA A 76 -16.29 -7.45 18.06
CA ALA A 76 -15.62 -6.20 18.41
C ALA A 76 -16.36 -5.00 17.79
N ASN A 77 -16.93 -5.17 16.59
CA ASN A 77 -17.58 -4.08 15.85
C ASN A 77 -19.01 -3.77 16.33
N VAL A 78 -19.70 -4.73 16.94
CA VAL A 78 -21.10 -4.57 17.40
C VAL A 78 -21.16 -4.65 18.92
N GLN A 79 -21.83 -3.68 19.55
CA GLN A 79 -21.98 -3.64 21.01
C GLN A 79 -22.94 -4.73 21.55
N THR A 80 -23.79 -5.28 20.69
CA THR A 80 -24.77 -6.33 21.01
C THR A 80 -24.37 -7.66 20.39
N THR A 81 -24.28 -8.69 21.22
CA THR A 81 -23.90 -10.06 20.83
C THR A 81 -24.93 -10.77 19.95
N ASP A 82 -26.15 -10.24 19.87
CA ASP A 82 -27.30 -10.93 19.26
C ASP A 82 -27.42 -10.67 17.74
N ILE A 83 -26.54 -9.84 17.17
CA ILE A 83 -26.56 -9.52 15.75
C ILE A 83 -25.49 -10.38 15.07
N ALA A 84 -25.90 -11.29 14.20
CA ALA A 84 -24.99 -12.03 13.34
C ALA A 84 -24.36 -11.11 12.28
N PRO A 85 -23.17 -11.44 11.75
CA PRO A 85 -22.60 -10.71 10.62
C PRO A 85 -23.55 -10.73 9.41
N PRO A 86 -23.64 -9.64 8.63
CA PRO A 86 -24.59 -9.55 7.51
C PRO A 86 -24.19 -10.41 6.30
N VAL A 87 -22.92 -10.79 6.21
CA VAL A 87 -22.33 -11.59 5.13
C VAL A 87 -21.34 -12.56 5.75
N GLU A 88 -21.26 -13.76 5.18
CA GLU A 88 -20.22 -14.74 5.46
C GLU A 88 -19.40 -14.96 4.18
N TYR A 89 -18.09 -15.09 4.35
CA TYR A 89 -17.17 -15.43 3.26
C TYR A 89 -16.70 -16.87 3.44
N PRO A 90 -16.70 -17.68 2.38
CA PRO A 90 -16.15 -19.02 2.46
C PRO A 90 -14.62 -18.96 2.65
N GLU A 91 -14.03 -19.97 3.28
CA GLU A 91 -12.63 -19.94 3.71
C GLU A 91 -11.63 -19.82 2.56
N ASP A 92 -11.96 -20.38 1.39
CA ASP A 92 -11.17 -20.27 0.17
C ASP A 92 -11.07 -18.82 -0.31
N VAL A 93 -12.20 -18.11 -0.33
CA VAL A 93 -12.27 -16.69 -0.66
C VAL A 93 -11.51 -15.83 0.35
N VAL A 94 -11.58 -16.17 1.63
CA VAL A 94 -10.85 -15.45 2.69
C VAL A 94 -9.35 -15.55 2.44
N ARG A 95 -8.86 -16.76 2.20
CA ARG A 95 -7.44 -17.00 1.92
C ARG A 95 -6.99 -16.29 0.64
N GLU A 96 -7.72 -16.49 -0.46
CA GLU A 96 -7.42 -15.86 -1.75
C GLU A 96 -7.36 -14.33 -1.63
N THR A 97 -8.31 -13.72 -0.91
CA THR A 97 -8.34 -12.26 -0.74
C THR A 97 -7.12 -11.76 0.02
N PHE A 98 -6.70 -12.46 1.08
CA PHE A 98 -5.52 -12.05 1.84
C PHE A 98 -4.21 -12.29 1.09
N ASP A 99 -4.12 -13.36 0.30
CA ASP A 99 -2.97 -13.61 -0.57
C ASP A 99 -2.83 -12.51 -1.62
N LEU A 100 -3.94 -12.11 -2.27
CA LEU A 100 -3.97 -11.00 -3.22
C LEU A 100 -3.67 -9.65 -2.55
N ASP A 101 -4.25 -9.37 -1.38
CA ASP A 101 -3.99 -8.13 -0.61
C ASP A 101 -2.51 -8.00 -0.24
N MET A 102 -1.86 -9.12 0.08
CA MET A 102 -0.42 -9.16 0.36
C MET A 102 0.41 -8.91 -0.89
N GLN A 103 0.13 -9.62 -1.99
CA GLN A 103 0.82 -9.44 -3.27
C GLN A 103 0.69 -8.01 -3.80
N GLN A 104 -0.49 -7.41 -3.69
CA GLN A 104 -0.72 -6.03 -4.12
C GLN A 104 0.11 -5.05 -3.29
N LYS A 105 0.17 -5.21 -1.96
CA LYS A 105 1.01 -4.35 -1.10
C LYS A 105 2.50 -4.47 -1.42
N GLU A 106 2.96 -5.65 -1.75
CA GLU A 106 4.34 -5.87 -2.20
C GLU A 106 4.62 -5.17 -3.54
N ALA A 107 3.70 -5.32 -4.50
CA ALA A 107 3.77 -4.65 -5.79
C ALA A 107 3.74 -3.11 -5.64
N ASP A 108 2.89 -2.57 -4.78
CA ASP A 108 2.80 -1.13 -4.50
C ASP A 108 4.13 -0.57 -3.95
N VAL A 109 4.75 -1.32 -3.03
CA VAL A 109 6.06 -0.94 -2.46
C VAL A 109 7.15 -1.00 -3.53
N ALA A 110 7.17 -2.05 -4.35
CA ALA A 110 8.13 -2.18 -5.45
C ALA A 110 7.98 -1.04 -6.47
N MET A 111 6.74 -0.74 -6.88
CA MET A 111 6.42 0.36 -7.79
C MET A 111 6.83 1.71 -7.23
N GLU A 112 6.60 1.97 -5.95
CA GLU A 112 7.03 3.22 -5.31
C GLU A 112 8.55 3.35 -5.28
N GLN A 113 9.27 2.26 -5.02
CA GLN A 113 10.74 2.25 -5.06
C GLN A 113 11.26 2.51 -6.46
N MET A 114 10.67 1.89 -7.48
CA MET A 114 11.01 2.12 -8.90
C MET A 114 10.78 3.58 -9.29
N ARG A 115 9.58 4.12 -9.01
CA ARG A 115 9.25 5.52 -9.31
C ARG A 115 10.24 6.49 -8.67
N HIS A 116 10.54 6.26 -7.40
CA HIS A 116 11.48 7.08 -6.66
C HIS A 116 12.93 6.98 -7.18
N ALA A 117 13.35 5.83 -7.71
CA ALA A 117 14.65 5.66 -8.35
C ALA A 117 14.71 6.40 -9.70
N LEU A 118 13.64 6.31 -10.49
CA LEU A 118 13.50 6.96 -11.80
C LEU A 118 13.28 8.48 -11.69
N GLY A 119 12.78 8.95 -10.55
CA GLY A 119 12.39 10.35 -10.37
C GLY A 119 11.11 10.71 -11.11
N VAL A 120 10.27 9.71 -11.41
CA VAL A 120 8.96 9.88 -12.03
C VAL A 120 7.89 10.09 -10.96
N ASP A 121 6.84 10.82 -11.30
CA ASP A 121 5.65 10.91 -10.43
C ASP A 121 4.70 9.71 -10.61
N VAL A 122 3.54 9.78 -9.97
CA VAL A 122 2.51 8.72 -10.03
C VAL A 122 1.92 8.54 -11.44
N LEU A 123 2.09 9.51 -12.33
CA LEU A 123 1.65 9.46 -13.72
C LEU A 123 2.80 9.07 -14.67
N GLY A 124 3.98 8.71 -14.14
CA GLY A 124 5.16 8.42 -14.95
C GLY A 124 5.83 9.66 -15.54
N TRP A 125 5.46 10.86 -15.09
CA TRP A 125 5.93 12.10 -15.69
C TRP A 125 7.29 12.53 -15.15
N VAL A 126 8.13 13.08 -16.05
CA VAL A 126 9.39 13.77 -15.73
C VAL A 126 9.56 15.04 -16.58
N PRO A 127 10.34 16.03 -16.14
CA PRO A 127 10.74 17.15 -17.00
C PRO A 127 11.52 16.68 -18.22
N ASN A 128 11.35 17.34 -19.38
CA ASN A 128 12.02 16.97 -20.64
C ASN A 128 13.55 16.78 -20.50
N GLU A 129 14.21 17.59 -19.68
CA GLU A 129 15.65 17.52 -19.41
C GLU A 129 16.06 16.19 -18.76
N GLY A 130 15.17 15.59 -17.97
CA GLY A 130 15.37 14.33 -17.25
C GLY A 130 14.84 13.11 -17.99
N TYR A 131 14.07 13.27 -19.07
CA TYR A 131 13.41 12.18 -19.80
C TYR A 131 14.40 11.12 -20.28
N GLU A 132 15.45 11.52 -21.00
CA GLU A 132 16.46 10.59 -21.51
C GLU A 132 17.20 9.83 -20.41
N ALA A 133 17.42 10.47 -19.26
CA ALA A 133 18.07 9.84 -18.12
C ALA A 133 17.14 8.83 -17.43
N ALA A 134 15.88 9.20 -17.20
CA ALA A 134 14.87 8.33 -16.62
C ALA A 134 14.62 7.11 -17.51
N ARG A 135 14.50 7.31 -18.82
CA ARG A 135 14.34 6.23 -19.79
C ARG A 135 15.51 5.24 -19.75
N ARG A 136 16.75 5.73 -19.81
CA ARG A 136 17.92 4.84 -19.76
C ARG A 136 17.95 4.03 -18.46
N LEU A 137 17.65 4.68 -17.34
CA LEU A 137 17.58 3.99 -16.05
C LEU A 137 16.45 2.95 -16.01
N ALA A 138 15.29 3.21 -16.61
CA ALA A 138 14.21 2.25 -16.73
C ALA A 138 14.62 1.03 -17.56
N CYS A 139 15.29 1.24 -18.70
CA CYS A 139 15.87 0.16 -19.51
C CYS A 139 16.90 -0.66 -18.73
N ASP A 140 17.83 0.00 -18.03
CA ASP A 140 18.86 -0.66 -17.22
C ASP A 140 18.22 -1.47 -16.08
N MET A 141 17.19 -0.93 -15.43
CA MET A 141 16.40 -1.64 -14.41
C MET A 141 15.74 -2.89 -14.99
N LYS A 142 15.08 -2.79 -16.16
CA LYS A 142 14.46 -3.93 -16.82
C LYS A 142 15.47 -5.03 -17.13
N VAL A 143 16.65 -4.67 -17.63
CA VAL A 143 17.73 -5.63 -17.91
C VAL A 143 18.20 -6.32 -16.62
N GLN A 144 18.44 -5.56 -15.56
CA GLN A 144 18.85 -6.12 -14.26
C GLN A 144 17.79 -7.05 -13.67
N MET A 145 16.51 -6.72 -13.82
CA MET A 145 15.41 -7.59 -13.40
C MET A 145 15.38 -8.89 -14.20
N LEU A 146 15.61 -8.84 -15.52
CA LEU A 146 15.67 -10.04 -16.37
C LEU A 146 16.88 -10.92 -16.01
N GLU A 147 18.02 -10.33 -15.67
CA GLU A 147 19.22 -11.06 -15.22
C GLU A 147 19.03 -11.72 -13.85
N ALA A 148 18.22 -11.09 -12.97
CA ALA A 148 17.91 -11.60 -11.64
C ALA A 148 16.70 -12.56 -11.60
N ALA A 149 15.94 -12.69 -12.68
CA ALA A 149 14.77 -13.56 -12.74
C ALA A 149 15.18 -15.04 -12.61
N GLU A 150 14.54 -15.75 -11.68
CA GLU A 150 14.83 -17.14 -11.36
C GLU A 150 13.87 -18.10 -12.08
N THR A 151 12.67 -17.61 -12.43
CA THR A 151 11.61 -18.43 -13.03
C THR A 151 11.23 -17.98 -14.45
N PRO A 152 10.77 -18.91 -15.31
CA PRO A 152 10.24 -18.54 -16.64
C PRO A 152 9.08 -17.55 -16.57
N ASP A 153 8.23 -17.65 -15.55
CA ASP A 153 7.08 -16.77 -15.36
C ASP A 153 7.52 -15.34 -15.01
N GLU A 154 8.55 -15.18 -14.16
CA GLU A 154 9.17 -13.88 -13.89
C GLU A 154 9.76 -13.26 -15.16
N VAL A 155 10.47 -14.05 -15.97
CA VAL A 155 11.04 -13.57 -17.25
C VAL A 155 9.93 -13.06 -18.16
N ILE A 156 8.81 -13.78 -18.28
CA ILE A 156 7.66 -13.36 -19.08
C ILE A 156 7.04 -12.08 -18.51
N ALA A 157 6.79 -12.04 -17.20
CA ALA A 157 6.21 -10.87 -16.54
C ALA A 157 7.06 -9.62 -16.73
N ILE A 158 8.39 -9.73 -16.56
CA ILE A 158 9.29 -8.58 -16.75
C ILE A 158 9.38 -8.21 -18.23
N ARG A 159 9.45 -9.18 -19.15
CA ARG A 159 9.58 -8.89 -20.58
C ARG A 159 8.35 -8.20 -21.15
N ASP A 160 7.17 -8.71 -20.83
CA ASP A 160 5.91 -8.36 -21.49
C ASP A 160 5.04 -7.37 -20.68
N HIS A 161 5.30 -7.26 -19.38
CA HIS A 161 4.48 -6.46 -18.45
C HIS A 161 5.33 -5.49 -17.62
N PHE A 162 6.47 -5.05 -18.15
CA PHE A 162 7.29 -4.04 -17.48
C PHE A 162 6.48 -2.74 -17.32
N PRO A 163 6.38 -2.17 -16.10
CA PRO A 163 5.47 -1.05 -15.83
C PRO A 163 5.74 0.24 -16.62
N PHE A 164 6.93 0.41 -17.19
CA PHE A 164 7.35 1.62 -17.91
C PHE A 164 7.47 1.41 -19.42
N ASP A 165 6.96 0.29 -19.95
CA ASP A 165 6.87 0.01 -21.39
C ASP A 165 5.44 0.27 -21.94
N ASP A 166 4.67 1.10 -21.24
CA ASP A 166 3.27 1.41 -21.56
C ASP A 166 3.10 2.33 -22.78
N PHE A 167 4.18 2.94 -23.26
CA PHE A 167 4.19 3.82 -24.43
C PHE A 167 5.18 3.36 -25.51
N ASP A 168 4.74 3.37 -26.79
CA ASP A 168 5.63 3.09 -27.92
C ASP A 168 6.46 4.32 -28.28
N GLU A 169 7.74 4.30 -27.87
CA GLU A 169 8.68 5.39 -28.11
C GLU A 169 9.22 5.47 -29.55
N ARG A 170 8.74 4.63 -30.48
CA ARG A 170 9.25 4.58 -31.87
C ARG A 170 8.55 5.55 -32.85
N SER A 171 7.84 6.56 -32.33
CA SER A 171 7.13 7.55 -33.14
C SER A 171 8.00 8.75 -33.52
#